data_AF-A0A4Q9QWW8-F1
#
_entry.id   AF-A0A4Q9QWW8-F1
#
_cell.length_a   1.000
_cell.length_b   1.000
_cell.length_c   1.000
_cell.angle_alpha   90.00
_cell.angle_beta   90.00
_cell.angle_gamma   90.00
#
_symmetry.space_group_name_H-M   'P 1'
#
loop_
_entity.id
_entity.type
_entity.pdbx_description
1 polymer ?
#
loop_
_entity_poly.entity_id
_entity_poly.type
_entity_poly.pdbx_seq_one_letter_code
_entity_poly.pdbx_strand_id
1 'polypeptide(L)'
;MARLSTTQAGGANVLAFLDMLAWSEGTSTVKASDDGYNVIVGGNLFDDYSRHPRACVELPRYGIQSTAAGRYQFLARTWDAIVQLYHFHGRFTPEAQDLAAVKLLAECGALPHIQGGRITRAITVAAPIWASLPGAGYGQREHDLAALLEIYADERAAETADADDLVSMYSACGGEVAA
;
A
#
# COMPACT_ATOMS: atom_id res chain seq x y z
N MET A 1 -4.40 5.63 -5.57
CA MET A 1 -5.37 5.32 -4.51
C MET A 1 -5.58 3.83 -4.39
N ALA A 2 -5.64 3.36 -3.15
CA ALA A 2 -6.05 2.01 -2.79
C ALA A 2 -7.37 1.61 -3.49
N ARG A 3 -7.54 0.33 -3.86
CA ARG A 3 -8.76 -0.23 -4.46
C ARG A 3 -9.75 -0.80 -3.45
N LEU A 4 -9.51 -0.61 -2.15
CA LEU A 4 -10.48 -0.91 -1.10
C LEU A 4 -11.40 0.26 -0.82
N SER A 5 -12.65 -0.03 -0.46
CA SER A 5 -13.49 0.97 0.20
C SER A 5 -12.95 1.30 1.59
N THR A 6 -13.31 2.48 2.11
CA THR A 6 -13.02 2.93 3.48
C THR A 6 -13.38 1.87 4.52
N THR A 7 -14.54 1.23 4.37
CA THR A 7 -15.01 0.17 5.27
C THR A 7 -14.13 -1.08 5.20
N GLN A 8 -13.76 -1.51 3.98
CA GLN A 8 -12.90 -2.70 3.79
C GLN A 8 -11.48 -2.48 4.31
N ALA A 9 -10.93 -1.27 4.15
CA ALA A 9 -9.61 -0.92 4.66
C ALA A 9 -9.60 -0.70 6.19
N GLY A 10 -10.77 -0.48 6.81
CA GLY A 10 -10.88 -0.19 8.23
C GLY A 10 -10.66 1.29 8.59
N GLY A 11 -10.92 2.20 7.65
CA GLY A 11 -10.94 3.65 7.84
C GLY A 11 -10.12 4.42 6.81
N ALA A 12 -10.43 5.70 6.61
CA ALA A 12 -9.74 6.57 5.63
C ALA A 12 -8.26 6.79 5.97
N ASN A 13 -7.91 6.67 7.26
CA ASN A 13 -6.51 6.66 7.68
C ASN A 13 -5.74 5.48 7.10
N VAL A 14 -6.38 4.34 6.90
CA VAL A 14 -5.73 3.15 6.35
C VAL A 14 -5.52 3.30 4.85
N LEU A 15 -6.51 3.83 4.12
CA LEU A 15 -6.38 4.12 2.68
C LEU A 15 -5.18 5.04 2.40
N ALA A 16 -5.13 6.21 3.04
CA ALA A 16 -4.01 7.13 2.87
C ALA A 16 -2.66 6.55 3.33
N PHE A 17 -2.67 5.67 4.32
CA PHE A 17 -1.43 4.98 4.72
C PHE A 17 -0.96 3.99 3.65
N LEU A 18 -1.87 3.27 2.99
CA LEU A 18 -1.55 2.41 1.85
C LEU A 18 -1.00 3.25 0.68
N ASP A 19 -1.60 4.39 0.38
CA ASP A 19 -1.10 5.29 -0.67
C ASP A 19 0.29 5.84 -0.36
N MET A 20 0.53 6.24 0.90
CA MET A 20 1.87 6.60 1.38
C MET A 20 2.87 5.44 1.26
N LEU A 21 2.48 4.21 1.60
CA LEU A 21 3.34 3.04 1.42
C LEU A 21 3.69 2.80 -0.05
N ALA A 22 2.73 2.94 -0.96
CA ALA A 22 2.96 2.80 -2.40
C ALA A 22 3.97 3.83 -2.94
N TRP A 23 3.92 5.05 -2.39
CA TRP A 23 4.91 6.08 -2.69
C TRP A 23 6.28 5.75 -2.09
N SER A 24 6.32 5.30 -0.82
CA SER A 24 7.54 4.94 -0.11
C SER A 24 8.29 3.79 -0.79
N GLU A 25 7.57 2.76 -1.23
CA GLU A 25 8.12 1.66 -2.02
C GLU A 25 8.47 2.06 -3.47
N GLY A 26 8.18 3.32 -3.85
CA GLY A 26 8.51 3.89 -5.14
C GLY A 26 7.64 3.39 -6.29
N THR A 27 6.53 2.71 -6.01
CA THR A 27 5.72 2.04 -7.04
C THR A 27 4.68 2.97 -7.65
N SER A 28 4.00 3.80 -6.86
CA SER A 28 2.95 4.70 -7.37
C SER A 28 3.49 5.80 -8.30
N THR A 29 4.80 6.07 -8.24
CA THR A 29 5.46 7.07 -9.09
C THR A 29 5.95 6.51 -10.43
N VAL A 30 5.83 5.19 -10.67
CA VAL A 30 6.25 4.55 -11.91
C VAL A 30 5.27 4.90 -13.04
N LYS A 31 5.77 5.61 -14.05
CA LYS A 31 4.98 5.98 -15.23
C LYS A 31 4.48 4.75 -15.98
N ALA A 32 3.25 4.82 -16.49
CA ALA A 32 2.55 3.74 -17.18
C ALA A 32 2.26 2.48 -16.34
N SER A 33 2.58 2.50 -15.04
CA SER A 33 2.05 1.50 -14.11
C SER A 33 0.57 1.71 -13.87
N ASP A 34 -0.11 0.65 -13.43
CA ASP A 34 -1.44 0.71 -12.84
C ASP A 34 -1.29 1.14 -11.37
N ASP A 35 -0.97 2.42 -11.16
CA ASP A 35 -0.81 3.02 -9.81
C ASP A 35 0.10 2.21 -8.87
N GLY A 36 1.16 1.63 -9.44
CA GLY A 36 2.12 0.79 -8.72
C GLY A 36 1.75 -0.69 -8.56
N TYR A 37 0.49 -1.09 -8.78
CA TYR A 37 0.03 -2.48 -8.57
C TYR A 37 0.70 -3.51 -9.46
N ASN A 38 1.20 -3.10 -10.61
CA ASN A 38 1.91 -3.97 -11.54
C ASN A 38 3.42 -3.78 -11.58
N VAL A 39 4.02 -3.11 -10.59
CA VAL A 39 5.46 -2.83 -10.56
C VAL A 39 6.23 -4.01 -9.99
N ILE A 40 7.22 -4.51 -10.72
CA ILE A 40 8.26 -5.40 -10.25
C ILE A 40 9.44 -4.56 -9.75
N VAL A 41 10.08 -4.99 -8.67
CA VAL A 41 11.30 -4.37 -8.16
C VAL A 41 12.31 -4.13 -9.28
N GLY A 42 12.89 -2.92 -9.32
CA GLY A 42 13.71 -2.46 -10.44
C GLY A 42 12.95 -1.71 -11.54
N GLY A 43 11.61 -1.65 -11.49
CA GLY A 43 10.78 -0.76 -12.31
C GLY A 43 10.13 -1.40 -13.54
N ASN A 44 10.33 -2.70 -13.78
CA ASN A 44 9.60 -3.43 -14.81
C ASN A 44 8.13 -3.57 -14.44
N LEU A 45 7.26 -3.75 -15.44
CA LEU A 45 5.82 -3.94 -15.23
C LEU A 45 5.41 -5.36 -15.62
N PHE A 46 4.41 -5.90 -14.93
CA PHE A 46 3.68 -7.10 -15.37
C PHE A 46 2.26 -6.73 -15.83
N ASP A 47 1.59 -7.66 -16.51
CA ASP A 47 0.25 -7.46 -17.10
C ASP A 47 -0.78 -8.53 -16.68
N ASP A 48 -0.33 -9.60 -16.01
CA ASP A 48 -1.18 -10.68 -15.50
C ASP A 48 -1.27 -10.65 -13.96
N TYR A 49 -2.43 -10.26 -13.45
CA TYR A 49 -2.77 -10.26 -12.03
C TYR A 49 -3.28 -11.61 -11.50
N SER A 50 -3.34 -12.66 -12.32
CA SER A 50 -3.81 -13.98 -11.88
C SER A 50 -2.94 -14.59 -10.79
N ARG A 51 -1.68 -14.15 -10.68
CA ARG A 51 -0.69 -14.61 -9.70
C ARG A 51 0.40 -13.56 -9.49
N HIS A 52 1.11 -13.69 -8.37
CA HIS A 52 2.36 -12.96 -8.16
C HIS A 52 3.37 -13.34 -9.27
N PRO A 53 4.10 -12.38 -9.88
CA PRO A 53 4.95 -12.64 -11.05
C PRO A 53 6.16 -13.56 -10.75
N ARG A 54 6.61 -13.58 -9.49
CA ARG A 54 7.76 -14.37 -9.00
C ARG A 54 9.05 -14.14 -9.80
N ALA A 55 9.17 -12.99 -10.46
CA ALA A 55 10.37 -12.60 -11.17
C ALA A 55 11.49 -12.32 -10.16
N CYS A 56 12.60 -13.06 -10.24
CA CYS A 56 13.78 -12.81 -9.42
C CYS A 56 14.67 -11.79 -10.13
N VAL A 57 14.79 -10.59 -9.57
CA VAL A 57 15.54 -9.47 -10.14
C VAL A 57 16.79 -9.22 -9.31
N GLU A 58 17.93 -9.13 -9.98
CA GLU A 58 19.19 -8.70 -9.36
C GLU A 58 19.19 -7.19 -9.14
N LEU A 59 19.63 -6.78 -7.95
CA LEU A 59 19.80 -5.39 -7.56
C LEU A 59 21.28 -5.14 -7.24
N PRO A 60 22.16 -4.95 -8.25
CA PRO A 60 23.61 -4.84 -8.05
C PRO A 60 24.01 -3.72 -7.10
N ARG A 61 23.26 -2.62 -7.07
CA ARG A 61 23.46 -1.50 -6.13
C ARG A 61 23.43 -1.94 -4.67
N TYR A 62 22.63 -2.96 -4.34
CA TYR A 62 22.47 -3.47 -2.98
C TYR A 62 23.14 -4.85 -2.80
N GLY A 63 23.66 -5.45 -3.88
CA GLY A 63 24.27 -6.79 -3.83
C GLY A 63 23.28 -7.90 -3.46
N ILE A 64 21.99 -7.75 -3.79
CA ILE A 64 20.94 -8.73 -3.46
C ILE A 64 20.13 -9.13 -4.69
N GLN A 65 19.36 -10.20 -4.54
CA GLN A 65 18.27 -10.59 -5.44
C GLN A 65 16.94 -10.41 -4.71
N SER A 66 15.92 -9.92 -5.42
CA SER A 66 14.58 -9.72 -4.86
C SER A 66 13.51 -10.24 -5.80
N THR A 67 12.42 -10.72 -5.20
CA THR A 67 11.19 -11.09 -5.92
C THR A 67 10.06 -10.10 -5.68
N ALA A 68 10.38 -8.93 -5.12
CA ALA A 68 9.38 -7.94 -4.75
C ALA A 68 8.56 -7.50 -5.98
N ALA A 69 7.24 -7.50 -5.82
CA ALA A 69 6.33 -7.00 -6.83
C ALA A 69 5.06 -6.44 -6.21
N GLY A 70 4.32 -5.70 -7.03
CA GLY A 70 3.08 -5.06 -6.65
C GLY A 70 3.29 -3.74 -5.92
N ARG A 71 2.18 -3.08 -5.61
CA ARG A 71 2.12 -1.74 -5.03
C ARG A 71 2.81 -1.64 -3.67
N TYR A 72 2.87 -2.75 -2.95
CA TYR A 72 3.49 -2.85 -1.63
C TYR A 72 4.71 -3.78 -1.62
N GLN A 73 5.26 -4.07 -2.81
CA GLN A 73 6.52 -4.81 -3.01
C GLN A 73 6.60 -6.14 -2.24
N PHE A 74 5.53 -6.94 -2.29
CA PHE A 74 5.51 -8.26 -1.66
C PHE A 74 6.59 -9.17 -2.25
N LEU A 75 7.34 -9.85 -1.40
CA LEU A 75 8.18 -10.96 -1.83
C LEU A 75 7.31 -12.18 -2.14
N ALA A 76 7.72 -13.00 -3.11
CA ALA A 76 6.97 -14.22 -3.49
C ALA A 76 6.67 -15.12 -2.28
N ARG A 77 7.65 -15.32 -1.39
CA ARG A 77 7.50 -16.10 -0.15
C ARG A 77 6.45 -15.53 0.80
N THR A 78 6.39 -14.20 0.92
CA THR A 78 5.45 -13.50 1.81
C THR A 78 4.05 -13.62 1.25
N TRP A 79 3.90 -13.45 -0.07
CA TRP A 79 2.63 -13.64 -0.76
C TRP A 79 2.08 -15.05 -0.59
N ASP A 80 2.92 -16.08 -0.82
CA ASP A 80 2.52 -17.48 -0.67
C ASP A 80 2.08 -17.78 0.78
N ALA A 81 2.77 -17.23 1.79
CA ALA A 81 2.39 -17.37 3.20
C ALA A 81 1.02 -16.73 3.51
N ILE A 82 0.75 -15.52 2.98
CA ILE A 82 -0.54 -14.83 3.16
C ILE A 82 -1.67 -15.64 2.51
N VAL A 83 -1.47 -16.13 1.28
CA VAL A 83 -2.44 -16.98 0.58
C VAL A 83 -2.76 -18.24 1.38
N GLN A 84 -1.75 -18.88 1.95
CA GLN A 84 -1.91 -20.08 2.77
C GLN A 84 -2.64 -19.81 4.09
N LEU A 85 -2.24 -18.77 4.82
CA LEU A 85 -2.79 -18.47 6.15
C LEU A 85 -4.23 -17.97 6.11
N TYR A 86 -4.60 -17.25 5.06
CA TYR A 86 -5.88 -16.53 4.98
C TYR A 86 -6.83 -17.06 3.92
N HIS A 87 -6.46 -18.15 3.23
CA HIS A 87 -7.24 -18.74 2.16
C HIS A 87 -7.65 -17.73 1.08
N PHE A 88 -6.81 -16.71 0.83
CA PHE A 88 -7.01 -15.86 -0.34
C PHE A 88 -7.01 -16.78 -1.56
N HIS A 89 -8.00 -16.63 -2.44
CA HIS A 89 -8.13 -17.47 -3.63
C HIS A 89 -7.04 -17.20 -4.70
N GLY A 90 -5.85 -16.73 -4.28
CA GLY A 90 -4.60 -16.81 -5.03
C GLY A 90 -4.37 -15.76 -6.11
N ARG A 91 -5.15 -14.67 -6.13
CA ARG A 91 -5.05 -13.65 -7.18
C ARG A 91 -4.27 -12.45 -6.69
N PHE A 92 -3.35 -11.94 -7.49
CA PHE A 92 -2.51 -10.79 -7.16
C PHE A 92 -3.14 -9.47 -7.63
N THR A 93 -4.47 -9.39 -7.69
CA THR A 93 -5.20 -8.19 -8.13
C THR A 93 -4.93 -7.02 -7.20
N PRO A 94 -5.16 -5.78 -7.64
CA PRO A 94 -5.02 -4.60 -6.79
C PRO A 94 -5.71 -4.71 -5.41
N GLU A 95 -6.97 -5.15 -5.38
CA GLU A 95 -7.72 -5.31 -4.13
C GLU A 95 -7.12 -6.39 -3.22
N ALA A 96 -6.59 -7.46 -3.81
CA ALA A 96 -5.95 -8.52 -3.06
C ALA A 96 -4.60 -8.07 -2.47
N GLN A 97 -3.86 -7.25 -3.21
CA GLN A 97 -2.64 -6.61 -2.71
C GLN A 97 -2.95 -5.67 -1.53
N ASP A 98 -4.00 -4.86 -1.62
CA ASP A 98 -4.41 -4.00 -0.50
C ASP A 98 -4.82 -4.80 0.73
N LEU A 99 -5.66 -5.82 0.57
CA LEU A 99 -6.08 -6.68 1.67
C LEU A 99 -4.87 -7.38 2.33
N ALA A 100 -3.91 -7.83 1.52
CA ALA A 100 -2.67 -8.41 2.02
C ALA A 100 -1.81 -7.40 2.78
N ALA A 101 -1.73 -6.15 2.32
CA ALA A 101 -0.99 -5.08 3.02
C ALA A 101 -1.66 -4.71 4.34
N VAL A 102 -2.97 -4.48 4.34
CA VAL A 102 -3.77 -4.25 5.57
C VAL A 102 -3.57 -5.41 6.55
N LYS A 103 -3.49 -6.63 6.03
CA LYS A 103 -3.27 -7.79 6.87
C LYS A 103 -1.88 -7.82 7.52
N LEU A 104 -0.82 -7.54 6.78
CA LEU A 104 0.53 -7.40 7.34
C LEU A 104 0.59 -6.26 8.37
N LEU A 105 -0.10 -5.14 8.11
CA LEU A 105 -0.24 -4.04 9.07
C LEU A 105 -0.95 -4.47 10.35
N ALA A 106 -1.94 -5.35 10.25
CA ALA A 106 -2.61 -5.92 11.43
C ALA A 106 -1.67 -6.86 12.20
N GLU A 107 -0.94 -7.74 11.52
CA GLU A 107 -0.04 -8.70 12.16
C GLU A 107 1.16 -8.05 12.86
N CYS A 108 1.77 -7.04 12.25
CA CYS A 108 2.84 -6.29 12.91
C CYS A 108 2.33 -5.33 14.00
N GLY A 109 1.01 -5.13 14.11
CA GLY A 109 0.38 -4.27 15.11
C GLY A 109 0.35 -2.78 14.73
N ALA A 110 0.65 -2.43 13.48
CA ALA A 110 0.56 -1.06 12.98
C ALA A 110 -0.91 -0.61 12.78
N LEU A 111 -1.80 -1.51 12.38
CA LEU A 111 -3.18 -1.17 12.00
C LEU A 111 -3.94 -0.37 13.08
N PRO A 112 -3.95 -0.75 14.38
CA PRO A 112 -4.62 0.04 15.42
C PRO A 112 -3.99 1.42 15.64
N HIS A 113 -2.71 1.61 15.31
CA HIS A 113 -2.08 2.93 15.35
C HIS A 113 -2.56 3.79 14.18
N ILE A 114 -2.67 3.22 12.98
CA ILE A 114 -3.18 3.92 11.78
C ILE A 114 -4.63 4.35 11.99
N GLN A 115 -5.48 3.42 12.42
CA GLN A 115 -6.89 3.69 12.70
C GLN A 115 -7.05 4.80 13.76
N GLY A 116 -6.20 4.79 14.78
CA GLY A 116 -6.15 5.83 15.81
C GLY A 116 -5.39 7.11 15.45
N GLY A 117 -4.97 7.29 14.20
CA GLY A 117 -4.27 8.50 13.73
C GLY A 117 -2.83 8.67 14.24
N ARG A 118 -2.24 7.64 14.86
CA ARG A 118 -0.87 7.66 15.40
C ARG A 118 0.14 7.24 14.33
N ILE A 119 0.23 8.00 13.25
CA ILE A 119 0.92 7.60 12.00
C ILE A 119 2.42 7.41 12.18
N THR A 120 3.10 8.31 12.91
CA THR A 120 4.53 8.13 13.22
C THR A 120 4.81 6.79 13.90
N ARG A 121 3.96 6.40 14.85
CA ARG A 121 4.08 5.11 15.54
C ARG A 121 3.78 3.95 14.60
N ALA A 122 2.77 4.08 13.75
CA ALA A 122 2.45 3.07 12.74
C ALA A 122 3.63 2.82 11.78
N ILE A 123 4.27 3.87 11.26
CA ILE A 123 5.47 3.78 10.41
C ILE A 123 6.58 3.01 11.13
N THR A 124 6.87 3.38 12.38
CA THR A 124 7.91 2.72 13.19
C THR A 124 7.62 1.22 13.38
N VAL A 125 6.35 0.87 13.63
CA VAL A 125 5.93 -0.52 13.85
C VAL A 125 5.92 -1.33 12.54
N ALA A 126 5.63 -0.68 11.42
CA ALA A 126 5.60 -1.29 10.09
C ALA A 126 7.00 -1.45 9.46
N ALA A 127 8.00 -0.67 9.90
CA ALA A 127 9.33 -0.64 9.30
C ALA A 127 10.02 -2.01 9.10
N PRO A 128 9.90 -3.00 10.00
CA PRO A 128 10.48 -4.32 9.76
C PRO A 128 9.91 -5.06 8.54
N ILE A 129 8.74 -4.67 8.04
CA ILE A 129 8.06 -5.32 6.90
C ILE A 129 8.44 -4.65 5.56
N TRP A 130 8.56 -3.32 5.53
CA TRP A 130 8.82 -2.54 4.32
C TRP A 130 10.17 -1.84 4.38
N ALA A 131 11.08 -2.21 3.47
CA ALA A 131 12.47 -1.77 3.50
C ALA A 131 12.66 -0.27 3.22
N SER A 132 11.65 0.38 2.62
CA SER A 132 11.68 1.82 2.34
C SER A 132 11.39 2.69 3.57
N LEU A 133 10.81 2.11 4.64
CA LEU A 133 10.45 2.87 5.84
C LEU A 133 11.68 3.14 6.73
N PRO A 134 11.68 4.26 7.47
CA PRO A 134 12.79 4.61 8.35
C PRO A 134 12.96 3.60 9.49
N GLY A 135 14.20 3.14 9.68
CA GLY A 135 14.56 2.15 10.70
C GLY A 135 14.31 0.70 10.28
N ALA A 136 14.04 0.43 8.99
CA ALA A 136 13.81 -0.91 8.49
C ALA A 136 15.09 -1.78 8.53
N GLY A 137 16.27 -1.17 8.35
CA GLY A 137 17.56 -1.85 8.59
C GLY A 137 17.99 -2.83 7.50
N TYR A 138 17.36 -2.77 6.32
CA TYR A 138 17.68 -3.65 5.18
C TYR A 138 18.94 -3.24 4.41
N GLY A 139 19.60 -2.13 4.79
CA GLY A 139 20.73 -1.57 4.03
C GLY A 139 20.32 -1.01 2.66
N GLN A 140 19.02 -0.87 2.43
CA GLN A 140 18.43 -0.23 1.26
C GLN A 140 18.11 1.23 1.56
N ARG A 141 17.67 1.99 0.54
CA ARG A 141 17.28 3.38 0.72
C ARG A 141 15.99 3.44 1.56
N GLU A 142 16.06 4.15 2.67
CA GLU A 142 14.92 4.50 3.51
C GLU A 142 14.48 5.95 3.22
N HIS A 143 13.20 6.25 3.42
CA HIS A 143 12.64 7.59 3.33
C HIS A 143 12.71 8.35 4.66
N ASP A 144 12.76 9.68 4.59
CA ASP A 144 12.60 10.54 5.77
C ASP A 144 11.16 10.43 6.29
N LEU A 145 11.03 10.29 7.61
CA LEU A 145 9.74 10.29 8.30
C LEU A 145 8.92 11.54 7.96
N ALA A 146 9.55 12.72 7.85
CA ALA A 146 8.84 13.96 7.54
C ALA A 146 8.17 13.89 6.15
N ALA A 147 8.89 13.38 5.15
CA ALA A 147 8.35 13.21 3.80
C ALA A 147 7.19 12.20 3.77
N LEU A 148 7.30 11.10 4.52
CA LEU A 148 6.20 10.13 4.63
C LEU A 148 4.95 10.73 5.27
N LEU A 149 5.12 11.58 6.29
CA LEU A 149 4.00 12.26 6.95
C LEU A 149 3.34 13.31 6.05
N GLU A 150 4.13 14.02 5.23
CA GLU A 150 3.62 14.95 4.22
C GLU A 150 2.77 14.22 3.18
N ILE A 151 3.31 13.16 2.57
CA ILE A 151 2.57 12.33 1.62
C ILE A 151 1.29 11.76 2.25
N TYR A 152 1.38 11.22 3.46
CA TYR A 152 0.19 10.74 4.17
C TYR A 152 -0.87 11.84 4.34
N ALA A 153 -0.45 13.06 4.70
CA ALA A 153 -1.38 14.17 4.90
C ALA A 153 -2.07 14.60 3.59
N ASP A 154 -1.32 14.64 2.49
CA ASP A 154 -1.85 14.94 1.16
C ASP A 154 -2.88 13.89 0.73
N GLU A 155 -2.56 12.61 0.87
CA GLU A 155 -3.47 11.50 0.56
C GLU A 155 -4.71 11.54 1.46
N ARG A 156 -4.56 11.92 2.75
CA ARG A 156 -5.73 12.11 3.62
C ARG A 156 -6.63 13.24 3.18
N ALA A 157 -6.06 14.35 2.71
CA ALA A 157 -6.83 15.48 2.22
C ALA A 157 -7.59 15.12 0.93
N ALA A 158 -6.96 14.39 0.02
CA ALA A 158 -7.58 13.92 -1.22
C ALA A 158 -8.79 13.00 -0.95
N GLU A 159 -8.64 12.02 -0.05
CA GLU A 159 -9.74 11.12 0.35
C GLU A 159 -10.95 11.86 0.94
N THR A 160 -10.72 12.96 1.67
CA THR A 160 -11.81 13.77 2.20
C THR A 160 -12.46 14.61 1.11
N ALA A 161 -11.69 15.16 0.18
CA ALA A 161 -12.22 15.93 -0.94
C ALA A 161 -13.12 15.07 -1.86
N ASP A 162 -12.72 13.84 -2.16
CA ASP A 162 -13.51 12.91 -2.98
C ASP A 162 -14.86 12.56 -2.32
N ALA A 163 -14.86 12.38 -0.98
CA ALA A 163 -16.09 12.14 -0.24
C ALA A 163 -17.04 13.36 -0.28
N ASP A 164 -16.51 14.57 -0.12
CA ASP A 164 -17.28 15.81 -0.15
C ASP A 164 -17.81 16.12 -1.57
N ASP A 165 -17.04 15.80 -2.62
CA ASP A 165 -17.47 15.96 -4.02
C ASP A 165 -18.62 15.00 -4.36
N LEU A 166 -18.51 13.73 -3.94
CA LEU A 166 -19.61 12.77 -4.10
C LEU A 166 -20.88 13.22 -3.40
N VAL A 167 -20.79 13.68 -2.15
CA VAL A 167 -21.93 14.22 -1.41
C VAL A 167 -22.53 15.44 -2.12
N SER A 168 -21.69 16.31 -2.68
CA SER A 168 -22.11 17.48 -3.46
C SER A 168 -22.84 17.07 -4.74
N MET A 169 -22.34 16.06 -5.46
CA MET A 169 -22.99 15.51 -6.66
C MET A 169 -24.35 14.87 -6.34
N TYR A 170 -24.45 14.08 -5.26
CA TYR A 170 -25.72 13.50 -4.83
C TYR A 170 -26.76 14.56 -4.47
N SER A 171 -26.33 15.59 -3.72
CA SER A 171 -27.19 16.71 -3.33
C SER A 171 -27.68 17.51 -4.55
N ALA A 172 -26.81 17.74 -5.55
CA ALA A 172 -27.15 18.43 -6.79
C ALA A 172 -28.17 17.67 -7.65
N CYS A 173 -28.20 16.34 -7.55
CA CYS A 173 -29.19 15.48 -8.21
C CYS A 173 -30.49 15.29 -7.39
N GLY A 174 -30.66 16.01 -6.28
CA GLY A 174 -31.85 15.93 -5.43
C GLY A 174 -31.89 14.70 -4.50
N GLY A 175 -30.75 14.02 -4.32
CA GLY A 175 -30.62 12.95 -3.32
C GLY A 175 -30.34 13.55 -1.94
N GLU A 176 -31.19 13.24 -0.96
CA GLU A 176 -30.92 13.58 0.44
C GLU A 176 -29.96 12.54 1.05
N VAL A 177 -28.81 13.00 1.55
CA VAL A 177 -27.94 12.18 2.41
C VAL A 177 -28.59 12.05 3.78
N ALA A 178 -28.85 10.83 4.22
CA ALA A 178 -29.45 10.57 5.53
C ALA A 178 -28.56 11.13 6.66
N ALA A 179 -29.16 11.93 7.54
CA ALA A 179 -28.52 12.57 8.69
C ALA A 179 -28.22 11.61 9.85
#